data_AF-A0AAU6ZRY1-F1
#
_entry.id   AF-A0AAU6ZRY1-F1
#
_cell.length_a   1.000
_cell.length_b   1.000
_cell.length_c   1.000
_cell.angle_alpha   90.00
_cell.angle_beta   90.00
_cell.angle_gamma   90.00
#
_symmetry.space_group_name_H-M   'P 1'
#
loop_
_entity.id
_entity.type
_entity.pdbx_description
1 polymer ?
#
loop_
_entity_poly.entity_id
_entity_poly.type
_entity_poly.pdbx_seq_one_letter_code
_entity_poly.pdbx_strand_id
1 'polypeptide(L)'
;MIDSTDVVHVWQRAGNSTPVDRLSLYAQALTADCPIGAYRTLDDAQEDKAILALFCVDRPRATVASLHQVPPLALSGYHQLLHDLAREGLGPSGGSPPFGHSRDRALHQRGDTL
;
A
#
# COMPACT_ATOMS: atom_id res chain seq x y z
N MET A 1 -0.41 7.40 -12.02
CA MET A 1 -0.36 7.20 -10.56
C MET A 1 -1.81 7.10 -10.15
N ILE A 2 -2.20 6.00 -9.51
CA ILE A 2 -3.60 5.77 -9.11
C ILE A 2 -3.93 6.79 -8.02
N ASP A 3 -4.99 7.58 -8.21
CA ASP A 3 -5.44 8.55 -7.23
C ASP A 3 -6.55 8.01 -6.33
N SER A 4 -6.92 8.76 -5.29
CA SER A 4 -7.90 8.29 -4.29
C SER A 4 -9.26 7.97 -4.91
N THR A 5 -9.63 8.59 -6.03
CA THR A 5 -10.91 8.35 -6.71
C THR A 5 -10.96 6.96 -7.35
N ASP A 6 -9.87 6.57 -8.03
CA ASP A 6 -9.72 5.24 -8.61
C ASP A 6 -9.81 4.13 -7.54
N VAL A 7 -9.19 4.36 -6.38
CA VAL A 7 -9.23 3.43 -5.23
C VAL A 7 -10.67 3.25 -4.73
N VAL A 8 -11.44 4.32 -4.60
CA VAL A 8 -12.86 4.25 -4.20
C VAL A 8 -13.68 3.46 -5.21
N HIS A 9 -13.45 3.67 -6.51
CA HIS A 9 -14.15 2.93 -7.57
C HIS A 9 -13.87 1.43 -7.52
N VAL A 10 -12.64 1.03 -7.21
CA VAL A 10 -12.27 -0.38 -7.01
C VAL A 10 -13.05 -0.98 -5.84
N TRP A 11 -13.08 -0.31 -4.69
CA TRP A 11 -13.81 -0.80 -3.53
C TRP A 11 -15.32 -0.88 -3.75
N GLN A 12 -15.91 0.08 -4.47
CA GLN A 12 -17.30 0.02 -4.89
C GLN A 12 -17.57 -1.19 -5.81
N ARG A 13 -16.70 -1.42 -6.80
CA ARG A 13 -16.82 -2.56 -7.73
C ARG A 13 -16.65 -3.91 -7.01
N ALA A 14 -15.82 -3.95 -5.97
CA ALA A 14 -15.65 -5.14 -5.14
C ALA A 14 -16.90 -5.49 -4.30
N GLY A 15 -17.91 -4.61 -4.28
CA GLY A 15 -19.15 -4.82 -3.53
C GLY A 15 -19.05 -4.39 -2.06
N ASN A 16 -18.10 -3.51 -1.73
CA ASN A 16 -17.95 -3.04 -0.36
C ASN A 16 -19.18 -2.21 0.06
N SER A 17 -19.80 -2.57 1.18
CA SER A 17 -21.01 -1.91 1.70
C SER A 17 -20.72 -0.60 2.45
N THR A 18 -19.45 -0.22 2.59
CA THR A 18 -19.04 1.02 3.25
C THR A 18 -19.50 2.23 2.44
N PRO A 19 -20.08 3.27 3.08
CA PRO A 19 -20.48 4.49 2.39
C PRO A 19 -19.33 5.16 1.63
N VAL A 20 -19.65 5.75 0.48
CA VAL A 20 -18.68 6.36 -0.43
C VAL A 20 -17.85 7.46 0.24
N ASP A 21 -18.48 8.29 1.08
CA ASP A 21 -17.78 9.34 1.82
C ASP A 21 -16.67 8.75 2.72
N ARG A 22 -16.95 7.61 3.36
CA ARG A 22 -16.00 6.94 4.24
C ARG A 22 -14.91 6.20 3.46
N LEU A 23 -15.26 5.57 2.33
CA LEU A 23 -14.26 5.03 1.40
C LEU A 23 -13.33 6.13 0.88
N SER A 24 -13.85 7.33 0.65
CA SER A 24 -13.05 8.46 0.17
C SER A 24 -12.03 8.92 1.21
N LEU A 25 -12.38 8.89 2.51
CA LEU A 25 -11.44 9.18 3.60
C LEU A 25 -10.35 8.11 3.70
N TYR A 26 -10.71 6.83 3.60
CA TYR A 26 -9.74 5.73 3.58
C TYR A 26 -8.79 5.81 2.38
N ALA A 27 -9.31 6.10 1.19
CA ALA A 27 -8.49 6.24 -0.01
C ALA A 27 -7.52 7.42 0.09
N GLN A 28 -7.98 8.56 0.63
CA GLN A 28 -7.11 9.71 0.90
C GLN A 28 -6.02 9.39 1.91
N ALA A 29 -6.37 8.76 3.04
CA ALA A 29 -5.38 8.37 4.05
C ALA A 29 -4.34 7.40 3.48
N LEU A 30 -4.79 6.40 2.72
CA LEU A 30 -3.91 5.42 2.13
C LEU A 30 -2.98 6.05 1.06
N THR A 31 -3.50 6.91 0.19
CA THR A 31 -2.72 7.57 -0.88
C THR A 31 -1.78 8.67 -0.37
N ALA A 32 -2.09 9.28 0.78
CA ALA A 32 -1.23 10.30 1.40
C ALA A 32 0.08 9.71 1.93
N ASP A 33 0.02 8.55 2.57
CA ASP A 33 1.19 7.89 3.16
C ASP A 33 1.85 6.85 2.23
N CYS A 34 1.08 6.25 1.32
CA CYS A 34 1.53 5.20 0.42
C CYS A 34 1.06 5.45 -1.02
N PRO A 35 1.95 5.71 -1.99
CA PRO A 35 1.54 5.80 -3.39
C PRO A 35 0.95 4.45 -3.85
N ILE A 36 -0.19 4.46 -4.52
CA ILE A 36 -0.83 3.24 -5.03
C ILE A 36 -0.29 2.94 -6.43
N GLY A 37 0.11 1.69 -6.63
CA GLY A 37 0.70 1.21 -7.88
C GLY A 37 0.31 -0.23 -8.19
N ALA A 38 1.04 -0.85 -9.13
CA ALA A 38 0.86 -2.26 -9.46
C ALA A 38 1.02 -3.12 -8.20
N TYR A 39 0.12 -4.10 -8.04
CA TYR A 39 0.15 -4.99 -6.90
C TYR A 39 1.49 -5.71 -6.81
N ARG A 40 2.04 -5.72 -5.59
CA ARG A 40 3.17 -6.53 -5.18
C ARG A 40 2.87 -7.04 -3.78
N THR A 41 3.44 -8.19 -3.43
CA THR A 41 3.40 -8.68 -2.05
C THR A 41 4.02 -7.63 -1.14
N LEU A 42 3.24 -7.17 -0.15
CA LEU A 42 3.71 -6.28 0.90
C LEU A 42 4.53 -7.09 1.91
N ASP A 43 5.60 -6.50 2.43
CA ASP A 43 6.21 -7.01 3.66
C ASP A 43 5.37 -6.60 4.88
N ASP A 44 5.58 -7.26 6.01
CA ASP A 44 4.81 -7.03 7.25
C ASP A 44 4.80 -5.55 7.66
N ALA A 45 5.90 -4.82 7.47
CA ALA A 45 5.98 -3.41 7.83
C ALA A 45 5.22 -2.50 6.84
N GLN A 46 5.15 -2.88 5.57
CA GLN A 46 4.33 -2.20 4.56
C GLN A 46 2.83 -2.46 4.78
N GLU A 47 2.46 -3.69 5.15
CA GLU A 47 1.09 -4.02 5.51
C GLU A 47 0.66 -3.25 6.76
N ASP A 48 1.47 -3.25 7.83
CA ASP A 48 1.19 -2.50 9.05
C ASP A 48 1.00 -1.01 8.80
N LYS A 49 1.81 -0.41 7.90
CA LYS A 49 1.65 1.01 7.51
C LYS A 49 0.35 1.26 6.76
N ALA A 50 0.00 0.38 5.80
CA ALA A 50 -1.23 0.51 5.04
C ALA A 50 -2.46 0.38 5.95
N ILE A 51 -2.45 -0.61 6.84
CA ILE A 51 -3.52 -0.80 7.84
C ILE A 51 -3.55 0.38 8.81
N LEU A 52 -2.41 0.88 9.28
CA LEU A 52 -2.36 2.06 10.17
C LEU A 52 -2.97 3.30 9.51
N ALA A 53 -2.66 3.57 8.24
CA ALA A 53 -3.22 4.71 7.50
C ALA A 53 -4.75 4.64 7.46
N LEU A 54 -5.31 3.46 7.17
CA LEU A 54 -6.76 3.23 7.20
C LEU A 54 -7.33 3.38 8.61
N PHE A 55 -6.68 2.79 9.61
CA PHE A 55 -7.11 2.82 11.01
C PHE A 55 -7.09 4.25 11.60
N CYS A 56 -6.16 5.09 11.15
CA CYS A 56 -6.08 6.49 11.58
C CYS A 56 -7.30 7.33 11.18
N VAL A 57 -8.05 6.95 10.15
CA VAL A 57 -9.32 7.60 9.80
C VAL A 57 -10.34 7.49 10.92
N ASP A 58 -10.42 6.32 11.56
CA ASP A 58 -11.33 6.08 12.69
C ASP A 58 -10.72 6.48 14.03
N ARG A 59 -9.38 6.42 14.14
CA ARG A 59 -8.62 6.77 15.34
C ARG A 59 -7.44 7.68 14.99
N PRO A 60 -7.63 9.01 14.95
CA PRO A 60 -6.64 9.98 14.45
C PRO A 60 -5.29 10.04 15.19
N ARG A 61 -5.14 9.33 16.31
CA ARG A 61 -3.92 9.27 17.13
C ARG A 61 -3.42 7.84 17.34
N ALA A 62 -3.88 6.91 16.51
CA ALA A 62 -3.41 5.54 16.56
C ALA A 62 -1.94 5.46 16.15
N THR A 63 -1.22 4.53 16.77
CA THR A 63 0.17 4.21 16.44
C THR A 63 0.27 2.74 16.06
N VAL A 64 1.38 2.31 15.45
CA VAL A 64 1.64 0.88 15.15
C VAL A 64 1.51 0.02 16.43
N ALA A 65 2.02 0.51 17.56
CA ALA A 65 1.90 -0.20 18.84
C ALA A 65 0.43 -0.34 19.28
N SER A 66 -0.39 0.69 19.06
CA SER A 66 -1.83 0.61 19.33
C SER A 66 -2.53 -0.35 18.37
N LEU A 67 -2.08 -0.42 17.11
CA LEU A 67 -2.62 -1.32 16.10
C LEU A 67 -2.43 -2.79 16.51
N HIS A 68 -1.24 -3.16 16.99
CA HIS A 68 -0.96 -4.52 17.47
C HIS A 68 -1.75 -4.92 18.72
N GLN A 69 -2.31 -3.96 19.45
CA GLN A 69 -3.21 -4.22 20.58
C GLN A 69 -4.68 -4.39 20.16
N VAL A 70 -5.02 -4.10 18.90
CA VAL A 70 -6.38 -4.25 18.39
C VAL A 70 -6.64 -5.73 18.06
N PRO A 71 -7.81 -6.28 18.45
CA PRO A 71 -8.17 -7.64 18.07
C PRO A 71 -8.15 -7.83 16.54
N PRO A 72 -7.62 -8.95 16.01
CA PRO A 72 -7.52 -9.18 14.57
C PRO A 72 -8.86 -9.03 13.83
N LEU A 73 -9.96 -9.40 14.49
CA LEU A 73 -11.31 -9.25 13.94
C LEU A 73 -11.67 -7.77 13.66
N ALA A 74 -11.22 -6.84 14.49
CA ALA A 74 -11.46 -5.41 14.28
C ALA A 74 -10.60 -4.83 13.15
N LEU A 75 -9.50 -5.50 12.78
CA LEU A 75 -8.67 -5.11 11.63
C LEU A 75 -9.11 -5.77 10.31
N SER A 76 -9.89 -6.84 10.37
CA SER A 76 -10.34 -7.62 9.20
C SER A 76 -10.95 -6.77 8.09
N GLY A 77 -11.72 -5.74 8.44
CA GLY A 77 -12.32 -4.83 7.45
C GLY A 77 -11.28 -4.05 6.65
N TYR A 78 -10.19 -3.61 7.28
CA TYR A 78 -9.10 -2.92 6.61
C TYR A 78 -8.28 -3.88 5.74
N HIS A 79 -8.03 -5.11 6.22
CA HIS A 79 -7.39 -6.14 5.39
C HIS A 79 -8.24 -6.49 4.16
N GLN A 80 -9.57 -6.54 4.30
CA GLN A 80 -10.47 -6.76 3.16
C GLN A 80 -10.32 -5.64 2.11
N LEU A 81 -10.25 -4.37 2.53
CA LEU A 81 -10.03 -3.25 1.61
C LEU A 81 -8.71 -3.39 0.83
N LEU A 82 -7.62 -3.79 1.51
CA LEU A 82 -6.34 -4.04 0.84
C LEU A 82 -6.41 -5.23 -0.11
N HIS A 83 -7.11 -6.29 0.28
CA HIS A 83 -7.31 -7.48 -0.55
C HIS A 83 -8.16 -7.16 -1.80
N ASP A 84 -9.19 -6.33 -1.67
CA ASP A 84 -10.02 -5.90 -2.80
C ASP A 84 -9.19 -5.12 -3.85
N LEU A 85 -8.23 -4.29 -3.41
CA LEU A 85 -7.27 -3.64 -4.30
C LEU A 85 -6.34 -4.66 -4.96
N ALA A 86 -5.79 -5.58 -4.16
CA ALA A 86 -4.89 -6.63 -4.64
C ALA A 86 -5.55 -7.49 -5.73
N ARG A 87 -6.84 -7.77 -5.59
CA ARG A 87 -7.62 -8.54 -6.56
C ARG A 87 -7.74 -7.84 -7.91
N GLU A 88 -7.78 -6.51 -7.94
CA GLU A 88 -7.75 -5.71 -9.17
C GLU A 88 -6.32 -5.43 -9.66
N GLY A 89 -5.30 -6.04 -9.05
CA GLY A 89 -3.89 -5.86 -9.43
C GLY A 89 -3.30 -4.54 -8.95
N LEU A 90 -3.89 -3.93 -7.92
CA LEU A 90 -3.43 -2.67 -7.31
C LEU A 90 -2.97 -2.90 -5.87
N GLY A 91 -2.03 -2.09 -5.40
CA GLY A 91 -1.63 -2.15 -4.00
C GLY A 91 -0.80 -0.96 -3.54
N PRO A 92 -0.63 -0.80 -2.21
CA PRO A 92 0.30 0.16 -1.65
C PRO A 92 1.71 -0.13 -2.18
N SER A 93 2.24 0.76 -3.00
CA SER A 93 3.65 0.72 -3.33
C SER A 93 4.37 1.41 -2.20
N GLY A 94 4.88 0.62 -1.24
CA GLY A 94 5.85 1.11 -0.28
C GLY A 94 6.97 1.80 -1.07
N GLY A 95 7.09 3.12 -0.91
CA GLY A 95 8.19 3.90 -1.43
C GLY A 95 9.47 3.45 -0.73
N SER A 96 9.99 2.28 -1.06
CA SER A 96 11.42 2.08 -0.96
C SER A 96 12.03 3.05 -1.95
N PRO A 97 13.01 3.90 -1.56
CA PRO A 97 13.86 4.51 -2.58
C PRO A 97 14.38 3.37 -3.47
N PRO A 98 14.69 3.63 -4.75
CA PRO A 98 15.44 2.66 -5.52
C PRO A 98 16.78 2.52 -4.79
N PHE A 99 16.88 1.53 -3.89
CA PHE A 99 18.16 1.06 -3.44
C PHE A 99 18.82 0.56 -4.71
N GLY A 100 19.73 1.39 -5.22
CA GLY A 100 20.56 1.10 -6.36
C GLY A 100 21.26 -0.21 -6.11
N HIS A 101 20.68 -1.29 -6.63
CA HIS A 101 21.50 -2.31 -7.24
C HIS A 101 22.07 -1.64 -8.48
N SER A 102 23.22 -0.97 -8.29
CA SER A 102 24.21 -0.83 -9.35
C SER A 102 24.34 -2.20 -9.98
N ARG A 103 23.68 -2.37 -11.11
CA ARG A 103 23.96 -3.45 -12.03
C ARG A 103 25.32 -3.07 -12.59
N ASP A 104 26.36 -3.50 -11.89
CA ASP A 104 27.73 -3.48 -12.37
C ASP A 104 27.72 -4.28 -13.68
N ARG A 105 27.56 -3.54 -14.76
CA ARG A 105 27.61 -4.05 -16.13
C ARG A 105 28.36 -3.01 -16.95
N ALA A 106 29.63 -2.85 -16.64
CA ALA A 106 30.61 -2.33 -17.57
C ALA A 106 31.51 -3.48 -18.04
N LEU A 107 30.99 -4.23 -19.02
CA LEU A 107 31.80 -4.93 -20.01
C LEU A 107 32.62 -3.90 -20.80
N HIS A 108 33.91 -3.75 -20.48
CA HIS A 108 35.05 -3.37 -21.34
C HIS A 108 36.20 -2.98 -20.40
N GLN A 109 37.36 -3.62 -20.42
CA GLN A 109 38.26 -3.56 -21.57
C GLN A 109 39.06 -4.85 -21.75
N ARG A 110 38.89 -5.41 -22.95
CA ARG A 110 39.86 -6.24 -23.64
C ARG A 110 40.88 -5.28 -24.27
N GLY A 111 42.16 -5.50 -24.00
CA GLY A 111 43.29 -4.83 -24.65
C GLY A 111 44.54 -5.61 -24.25
N ASP A 112 44.77 -6.76 -24.89
CA ASP A 112 45.71 -6.92 -26.00
C ASP A 112 47.16 -6.55 -25.63
N THR A 113 47.89 -7.59 -25.23
CA THR A 113 49.15 -8.04 -25.84
C THR A 113 49.84 -7.04 -26.78
N LEU A 114 50.97 -6.45 -26.33
CA LEU A 114 52.32 -6.67 -26.86
C LEU A 114 53.35 -5.85 -26.06
#